data_AF-A0A8H3I5A2-F1
#
_entry.id   AF-A0A8H3I5A2-F1
#
_cell.length_a   1.000
_cell.length_b   1.000
_cell.length_c   1.000
_cell.angle_alpha   90.00
_cell.angle_beta   90.00
_cell.angle_gamma   90.00
#
_symmetry.space_group_name_H-M   'P 1'
#
loop_
_entity.id
_entity.type
_entity.pdbx_description
1 polymer ?
#
loop_
_entity_poly.entity_id
_entity_poly.type
_entity_poly.pdbx_seq_one_letter_code
_entity_poly.pdbx_strand_id
1 'polypeptide(L)'
;MYKTLHEFLTIKNPDLDRRSLKGGKTTNVNGVVGPDKTVPWSDFRLDALQQELATILSQPWLSPEQILAVLKDRWLKPVKEDSIKWKVHQKWNEPIIEQALEETRFQLLKDGKERRFLHGEVFLETNAGDGDFKITLPHKNHKTTRCKPDWYCCQSRIDEEDPATSRIMLLYGDTKPSSKFKGMWVESETVKEQVQAWRSLEQLTKYMNAKNLQYGFIITDEELVVLRLSKRPRDISEIRQSYGQSFAQQASQTSGSEYSQLIAEDRARSPATLDQADANSNASRRKQRSISKLTRKASHDDYVDDQRTIDMVIEWRSIPWDEYGIHSMTVNLVLWVLIMLALEKPVMEGNELVEPLQSQLNDAGRKRQSCEVEVTDHRQKRPRRSKRNHKSIDYSYDFASGDNSDVLVSSFQTRA
;
A
#
# COMPACT_ATOMS: atom_id res chain seq x y z
N MET A 1 15.97 23.88 -12.29
CA MET A 1 17.04 23.15 -11.58
C MET A 1 16.52 22.92 -10.18
N TYR A 2 16.36 21.67 -9.76
CA TYR A 2 15.84 21.33 -8.44
C TYR A 2 17.00 21.37 -7.46
N LYS A 3 16.86 22.22 -6.44
CA LYS A 3 17.90 22.47 -5.46
C LYS A 3 17.83 21.47 -4.30
N THR A 4 16.66 20.93 -3.99
CA THR A 4 16.46 20.06 -2.83
C THR A 4 15.71 18.78 -3.17
N LEU A 5 15.85 17.77 -2.29
CA LEU A 5 15.04 16.53 -2.31
C LEU A 5 13.53 16.83 -2.37
N HIS A 6 13.08 17.81 -1.61
CA HIS A 6 11.69 18.23 -1.59
C HIS A 6 11.22 18.81 -2.93
N GLU A 7 12.01 19.68 -3.56
CA GLU A 7 11.67 20.25 -4.87
C GLU A 7 11.58 19.16 -5.95
N PHE A 8 12.44 18.14 -5.90
CA PHE A 8 12.38 17.01 -6.84
C PHE A 8 11.19 16.08 -6.59
N LEU A 9 10.89 15.76 -5.33
CA LEU A 9 9.74 14.91 -5.00
C LEU A 9 8.41 15.61 -5.29
N THR A 10 8.41 16.94 -5.45
CA THR A 10 7.21 17.73 -5.73
C THR A 10 7.03 18.09 -7.21
N ILE A 11 7.76 17.43 -8.11
CA ILE A 11 7.56 17.63 -9.56
C ILE A 11 6.16 17.25 -10.02
N LYS A 12 5.66 17.98 -11.02
CA LYS A 12 4.37 17.72 -11.65
C LYS A 12 4.36 16.33 -12.28
N ASN A 13 3.38 15.50 -11.91
CA ASN A 13 3.11 14.25 -12.60
C ASN A 13 2.69 14.51 -14.07
N PRO A 14 2.89 13.52 -14.96
CA PRO A 14 2.47 13.64 -16.34
C PRO A 14 0.95 13.74 -16.42
N ASP A 15 0.48 14.55 -17.36
CA ASP A 15 -0.95 14.61 -17.70
C ASP A 15 -1.37 13.25 -18.30
N LEU A 16 -2.42 12.64 -17.76
CA LEU A 16 -2.90 11.33 -18.18
C LEU A 16 -4.11 11.47 -19.12
N ASP A 17 -4.07 10.81 -20.28
CA ASP A 17 -5.26 10.70 -21.14
C ASP A 17 -6.20 9.61 -20.61
N ARG A 18 -7.18 10.05 -19.82
CA ARG A 18 -8.18 9.19 -19.15
C ARG A 18 -9.33 8.77 -20.09
N ARG A 19 -9.43 9.32 -21.31
CA ARG A 19 -10.56 9.07 -22.22
C ARG A 19 -10.71 7.60 -22.64
N SER A 20 -9.61 6.85 -22.63
CA SER A 20 -9.59 5.42 -22.98
C SER A 20 -9.78 4.47 -21.80
N LEU A 21 -9.87 4.97 -20.57
CA LEU A 21 -10.02 4.13 -19.39
C LEU A 21 -11.43 3.57 -19.31
N LYS A 22 -11.59 2.32 -19.73
CA LYS A 22 -12.83 1.56 -19.56
C LYS A 22 -12.86 0.93 -18.18
N GLY A 23 -14.05 0.86 -17.58
CA GLY A 23 -14.28 0.08 -16.37
C GLY A 23 -13.95 -1.38 -16.62
N GLY A 24 -12.85 -1.86 -16.05
CA GLY A 24 -12.49 -3.28 -16.10
C GLY A 24 -13.39 -4.14 -15.20
N LYS A 25 -13.13 -5.46 -15.19
CA LYS A 25 -13.86 -6.38 -14.30
C LYS A 25 -13.55 -6.07 -12.83
N THR A 26 -14.56 -6.17 -11.98
CA THR A 26 -14.42 -6.00 -10.53
C THR A 26 -13.61 -7.15 -9.94
N THR A 27 -12.69 -6.86 -9.04
CA THR A 27 -11.96 -7.89 -8.29
C THR A 27 -12.92 -8.55 -7.30
N ASN A 28 -12.86 -9.88 -7.21
CA ASN A 28 -13.50 -10.62 -6.12
C ASN A 28 -12.40 -11.04 -5.14
N VAL A 29 -12.47 -10.52 -3.92
CA VAL A 29 -11.58 -10.94 -2.84
C VAL A 29 -12.22 -12.15 -2.17
N ASN A 30 -11.54 -13.29 -2.19
CA ASN A 30 -11.97 -14.47 -1.45
C ASN A 30 -11.48 -14.36 0.00
N GLY A 31 -12.41 -14.50 0.95
CA GLY A 31 -12.16 -14.40 2.39
C GLY A 31 -12.11 -12.95 2.84
N VAL A 32 -13.05 -12.58 3.71
CA VAL A 32 -13.08 -11.26 4.35
C VAL A 32 -12.01 -11.27 5.43
N VAL A 33 -10.99 -10.43 5.26
CA VAL A 33 -9.92 -10.27 6.23
C VAL A 33 -10.13 -9.00 7.05
N GLY A 34 -10.72 -7.96 6.48
CA GLY A 34 -10.87 -6.60 7.01
C GLY A 34 -10.80 -5.62 5.82
N PRO A 35 -10.77 -4.29 6.01
CA PRO A 35 -10.80 -3.63 7.31
C PRO A 35 -12.14 -3.88 8.01
N ASP A 36 -12.20 -3.65 9.32
CA ASP A 36 -13.46 -3.64 10.08
C ASP A 36 -13.98 -2.21 10.25
N LYS A 37 -13.07 -1.24 10.20
CA LYS A 37 -13.37 0.20 10.26
C LYS A 37 -12.41 0.99 9.39
N THR A 38 -12.91 2.05 8.79
CA THR A 38 -12.09 3.06 8.10
C THR A 38 -12.29 4.43 8.76
N VAL A 39 -11.23 5.23 8.82
CA VAL A 39 -11.27 6.62 9.28
C VAL A 39 -10.31 7.48 8.46
N PRO A 40 -10.53 8.79 8.31
CA PRO A 40 -9.54 9.68 7.72
C PRO A 40 -8.23 9.71 8.52
N TRP A 41 -7.09 9.68 7.83
CA TRP A 41 -5.77 9.83 8.44
C TRP A 41 -5.45 11.33 8.61
N SER A 42 -6.02 11.92 9.67
CA SER A 42 -6.09 13.38 9.83
C SER A 42 -4.76 14.08 10.14
N ASP A 43 -3.79 13.37 10.71
CA ASP A 43 -2.46 13.89 11.04
C ASP A 43 -1.43 13.66 9.92
N PHE A 44 -1.80 12.95 8.84
CA PHE A 44 -0.99 12.82 7.64
C PHE A 44 -1.10 14.07 6.76
N ARG A 45 -0.37 15.13 7.16
CA ARG A 45 -0.42 16.47 6.55
C ARG A 45 0.97 16.98 6.21
N LEU A 46 1.07 17.87 5.22
CA LEU A 46 2.35 18.40 4.74
C LEU A 46 3.17 19.08 5.84
N ASP A 47 2.53 19.85 6.72
CA ASP A 47 3.19 20.55 7.83
C ASP A 47 3.85 19.56 8.79
N ALA A 48 3.14 18.49 9.17
CA ALA A 48 3.68 17.43 10.01
C ALA A 48 4.85 16.71 9.33
N LEU A 49 4.70 16.37 8.03
CA LEU A 49 5.75 15.70 7.27
C LEU A 49 7.01 16.57 7.11
N GLN A 50 6.83 17.86 6.83
CA GLN A 50 7.93 18.82 6.72
C GLN A 50 8.62 19.02 8.05
N GLN A 51 7.89 19.13 9.16
CA GLN A 51 8.50 19.29 10.48
C GLN A 51 9.45 18.11 10.81
N GLU A 52 9.04 16.89 10.47
CA GLU A 52 9.71 15.66 10.88
C GLU A 52 10.83 15.25 9.93
N LEU A 53 10.66 15.52 8.64
CA LEU A 53 11.62 15.16 7.59
C LEU A 53 12.35 16.38 7.03
N ALA A 54 12.21 17.57 7.64
CA ALA A 54 12.80 18.84 7.20
C ALA A 54 14.29 18.69 6.85
N THR A 55 15.05 18.05 7.73
CA THR A 55 16.49 17.90 7.57
C THR A 55 16.84 17.14 6.29
N ILE A 56 16.10 16.06 5.99
CA ILE A 56 16.33 15.21 4.82
C ILE A 56 15.78 15.92 3.56
N LEU A 57 14.56 16.44 3.64
CA LEU A 57 13.88 17.12 2.54
C LEU A 57 14.59 18.39 2.07
N SER A 58 15.29 19.09 2.97
CA SER A 58 16.01 20.34 2.66
C SER A 58 17.44 20.09 2.14
N GLN A 59 17.90 18.84 2.07
CA GLN A 59 19.24 18.53 1.60
C GLN A 59 19.41 18.88 0.11
N PRO A 60 20.56 19.45 -0.27
CA PRO A 60 20.87 19.70 -1.67
C PRO A 60 20.87 18.42 -2.49
N TRP A 61 20.20 18.43 -3.65
CA TRP A 61 20.23 17.31 -4.59
C TRP A 61 21.38 17.48 -5.58
N LEU A 62 22.29 16.49 -5.67
CA LEU A 62 23.52 16.64 -6.45
C LEU A 62 23.38 16.46 -7.98
N SER A 63 22.41 15.68 -8.49
CA SER A 63 22.16 15.55 -9.94
C SER A 63 20.74 15.04 -10.33
N PRO A 64 19.66 15.83 -10.22
CA PRO A 64 18.32 15.40 -10.63
C PRO A 64 18.12 15.35 -12.17
N GLU A 65 18.99 16.00 -12.95
CA GLU A 65 18.78 16.22 -14.39
C GLU A 65 18.80 14.94 -15.22
N GLN A 66 19.62 13.96 -14.82
CA GLN A 66 19.80 12.71 -15.58
C GLN A 66 18.49 11.91 -15.64
N ILE A 67 17.78 11.80 -14.53
CA ILE A 67 16.50 11.07 -14.47
C ILE A 67 15.44 11.81 -15.26
N LEU A 68 15.36 13.13 -15.10
CA LEU A 68 14.37 13.92 -15.80
C LEU A 68 14.55 13.87 -17.31
N ALA A 69 15.80 13.74 -17.80
CA ALA A 69 16.05 13.48 -19.21
C ALA A 69 15.46 12.13 -19.65
N VAL A 70 15.67 11.06 -18.87
CA VAL A 70 15.10 9.72 -19.14
C VAL A 70 13.57 9.72 -19.11
N LEU A 71 12.96 10.56 -18.26
CA LEU A 71 11.51 10.67 -18.13
C LEU A 71 10.85 11.45 -19.29
N LYS A 72 11.51 12.49 -19.82
CA LYS A 72 10.94 13.36 -20.88
C LYS A 72 10.66 12.63 -22.21
N ASP A 73 11.44 11.61 -22.54
CA ASP A 73 11.28 10.87 -23.79
C ASP A 73 10.12 9.87 -23.77
N ARG A 74 9.45 9.72 -22.62
CA ARG A 74 8.42 8.70 -22.38
C ARG A 74 7.03 9.30 -22.35
N TRP A 75 6.58 9.88 -23.46
CA TRP A 75 5.19 10.33 -23.61
C TRP A 75 4.21 9.17 -23.43
N LEU A 76 3.32 9.30 -22.45
CA LEU A 76 2.36 8.27 -22.08
C LEU A 76 1.17 8.30 -23.04
N LYS A 77 1.21 7.41 -24.03
CA LYS A 77 0.07 7.09 -24.91
C LYS A 77 -1.20 6.75 -24.08
N PRO A 78 -2.41 6.83 -24.67
CA PRO A 78 -3.69 6.57 -24.02
C PRO A 78 -3.65 5.37 -23.08
N VAL A 79 -4.14 5.61 -21.88
CA VAL A 79 -3.98 4.71 -20.75
C VAL A 79 -5.13 3.71 -20.73
N LYS A 80 -4.82 2.42 -20.85
CA LYS A 80 -5.61 1.27 -20.40
C LYS A 80 -5.25 0.93 -18.95
N GLU A 81 -6.07 0.13 -18.26
CA GLU A 81 -5.83 -0.34 -16.89
C GLU A 81 -4.39 -0.86 -16.69
N ASP A 82 -3.94 -1.83 -17.50
CA ASP A 82 -2.58 -2.37 -17.39
C ASP A 82 -1.48 -1.33 -17.65
N SER A 83 -1.78 -0.30 -18.46
CA SER A 83 -0.79 0.74 -18.72
C SER A 83 -0.71 1.81 -17.64
N ILE A 84 -1.69 1.94 -16.75
CA ILE A 84 -1.53 2.77 -15.54
C ILE A 84 -0.32 2.23 -14.76
N LYS A 85 -0.35 0.93 -14.47
CA LYS A 85 0.75 0.24 -13.78
C LYS A 85 2.06 0.30 -14.57
N TRP A 86 2.08 -0.23 -15.79
CA TRP A 86 3.31 -0.46 -16.55
C TRP A 86 3.90 0.77 -17.23
N LYS A 87 3.06 1.73 -17.62
CA LYS A 87 3.54 2.91 -18.37
C LYS A 87 3.65 4.11 -17.48
N VAL A 88 2.64 4.39 -16.65
CA VAL A 88 2.66 5.57 -15.80
C VAL A 88 3.57 5.30 -14.62
N HIS A 89 3.15 4.44 -13.71
CA HIS A 89 3.80 4.36 -12.42
C HIS A 89 5.20 3.72 -12.47
N GLN A 90 5.37 2.62 -13.21
CA GLN A 90 6.70 1.99 -13.34
C GLN A 90 7.70 2.90 -14.07
N LYS A 91 7.26 3.70 -15.05
CA LYS A 91 8.20 4.54 -15.80
C LYS A 91 8.36 5.94 -15.24
N TRP A 92 7.45 6.38 -14.38
CA TRP A 92 7.45 7.71 -13.79
C TRP A 92 7.74 7.66 -12.30
N ASN A 93 6.83 7.11 -11.50
CA ASN A 93 6.95 7.15 -10.03
C ASN A 93 8.13 6.31 -9.55
N GLU A 94 8.29 5.07 -10.02
CA GLU A 94 9.35 4.15 -9.55
C GLU A 94 10.77 4.75 -9.67
N PRO A 95 11.25 5.23 -10.84
CA PRO A 95 12.58 5.84 -10.95
C PRO A 95 12.79 7.09 -10.09
N ILE A 96 11.74 7.90 -9.90
CA ILE A 96 11.80 9.10 -9.05
C ILE A 96 11.99 8.68 -7.59
N ILE A 97 11.22 7.69 -7.13
CA ILE A 97 11.27 7.21 -5.76
C ILE A 97 12.58 6.49 -5.48
N GLU A 98 13.04 5.62 -6.39
CA GLU A 98 14.31 4.91 -6.24
C GLU A 98 15.49 5.87 -6.09
N GLN A 99 15.60 6.88 -6.95
CA GLN A 99 16.67 7.85 -6.79
C GLN A 99 16.53 8.67 -5.51
N ALA A 100 15.32 9.07 -5.13
CA ALA A 100 15.11 9.79 -3.90
C ALA A 100 15.53 8.96 -2.67
N LEU A 101 15.28 7.65 -2.68
CA LEU A 101 15.73 6.73 -1.65
C LEU A 101 17.25 6.55 -1.64
N GLU A 102 17.88 6.44 -2.81
CA GLU A 102 19.33 6.35 -2.95
C GLU A 102 20.02 7.61 -2.41
N GLU A 103 19.55 8.79 -2.80
CA GLU A 103 20.07 10.08 -2.32
C GLU A 103 19.89 10.21 -0.80
N THR A 104 18.70 9.84 -0.30
CA THR A 104 18.41 9.83 1.15
C THR A 104 19.42 8.96 1.91
N ARG A 105 19.65 7.73 1.43
CA ARG A 105 20.62 6.80 2.00
C ARG A 105 22.03 7.39 1.96
N PHE A 106 22.45 7.95 0.83
CA PHE A 106 23.79 8.54 0.70
C PHE A 106 24.02 9.64 1.73
N GLN A 107 23.06 10.55 1.89
CA GLN A 107 23.18 11.67 2.82
C GLN A 107 23.16 11.22 4.28
N LEU A 108 22.29 10.29 4.64
CA LEU A 108 22.20 9.82 6.01
C LEU A 108 23.41 8.96 6.42
N LEU A 109 24.01 8.20 5.49
CA LEU A 109 25.31 7.54 5.68
C LEU A 109 26.44 8.56 5.90
N LYS A 110 26.47 9.63 5.09
CA LYS A 110 27.47 10.70 5.21
C LYS A 110 27.40 11.42 6.56
N ASP A 111 26.19 11.61 7.08
CA ASP A 111 25.94 12.24 8.38
C ASP A 111 26.32 11.34 9.58
N GLY A 112 26.68 10.06 9.35
CA GLY A 112 26.97 9.10 10.41
C GLY A 112 25.75 8.76 11.29
N LYS A 113 24.55 9.18 10.88
CA LYS A 113 23.31 9.08 11.66
C LYS A 113 22.56 7.76 11.43
N GLU A 114 23.07 6.90 10.55
CA GLU A 114 22.24 5.86 10.01
C GLU A 114 22.52 4.49 10.61
N ARG A 115 21.57 3.93 11.36
CA ARG A 115 21.58 2.50 11.73
C ARG A 115 20.68 1.65 10.83
N ARG A 116 19.71 2.24 10.12
CA ARG A 116 18.59 1.49 9.50
C ARG A 116 18.72 1.25 8.00
N PHE A 117 19.23 2.22 7.23
CA PHE A 117 19.63 1.96 5.83
C PHE A 117 20.97 1.21 5.73
N LEU A 118 21.64 0.95 6.85
CA LEU A 118 22.80 0.03 6.90
C LEU A 118 22.41 -1.41 6.62
N HIS A 119 21.14 -1.79 6.75
CA HIS A 119 20.74 -3.18 6.57
C HIS A 119 20.65 -3.60 5.11
N GLY A 120 20.60 -2.62 4.20
CA GLY A 120 20.66 -2.83 2.76
C GLY A 120 19.89 -1.77 1.99
N GLU A 121 19.81 -1.99 0.69
CA GLU A 121 19.16 -1.12 -0.27
C GLU A 121 17.64 -1.25 -0.21
N VAL A 122 16.95 -0.14 -0.45
CA VAL A 122 15.49 -0.05 -0.39
C VAL A 122 14.98 0.18 -1.81
N PHE A 123 14.04 -0.64 -2.25
CA PHE A 123 13.49 -0.60 -3.60
C PHE A 123 11.97 -0.61 -3.55
N LEU A 124 11.34 0.11 -4.48
CA LEU A 124 9.90 0.07 -4.73
C LEU A 124 9.70 -0.56 -6.10
N GLU A 125 9.18 -1.78 -6.15
CA GLU A 125 9.07 -2.54 -7.41
C GLU A 125 7.61 -2.81 -7.77
N THR A 126 7.34 -2.78 -9.08
CA THR A 126 6.11 -3.34 -9.65
C THR A 126 6.18 -4.86 -9.77
N ASN A 127 5.14 -5.55 -9.33
CA ASN A 127 5.04 -6.99 -9.50
C ASN A 127 4.62 -7.33 -10.95
N ALA A 128 5.55 -7.81 -11.77
CA ALA A 128 5.34 -8.27 -13.15
C ALA A 128 4.34 -9.41 -13.31
N GLY A 129 3.90 -10.03 -12.22
CA GLY A 129 2.96 -11.14 -12.26
C GLY A 129 3.61 -12.48 -12.58
N ASP A 130 4.85 -12.50 -13.06
CA ASP A 130 5.53 -13.70 -13.55
C ASP A 130 6.14 -14.59 -12.47
N GLY A 131 6.65 -14.06 -11.36
CA GLY A 131 7.54 -14.88 -10.54
C GLY A 131 7.37 -14.73 -9.04
N ASP A 132 7.77 -13.57 -8.53
CA ASP A 132 8.68 -13.63 -7.38
C ASP A 132 8.01 -13.39 -6.04
N PHE A 133 6.99 -12.52 -5.98
CA PHE A 133 6.27 -12.26 -4.73
C PHE A 133 4.84 -12.79 -4.76
N LYS A 134 4.65 -13.95 -4.12
CA LYS A 134 3.36 -14.58 -3.83
C LYS A 134 3.19 -14.66 -2.33
N ILE A 135 2.17 -13.97 -1.81
CA ILE A 135 1.75 -14.18 -0.43
C ILE A 135 0.91 -15.44 -0.39
N THR A 136 1.43 -16.47 0.27
CA THR A 136 0.71 -17.73 0.49
C THR A 136 -0.10 -17.59 1.76
N LEU A 137 -1.43 -17.55 1.61
CA LEU A 137 -2.34 -17.48 2.74
C LEU A 137 -2.96 -18.85 3.04
N PRO A 138 -3.07 -19.24 4.31
CA PRO A 138 -3.84 -20.41 4.70
C PRO A 138 -5.31 -20.18 4.33
N HIS A 139 -5.91 -21.09 3.57
CA HIS A 139 -7.34 -21.06 3.24
C HIS A 139 -8.08 -22.14 4.03
N LYS A 140 -9.37 -21.89 4.32
CA LYS A 140 -10.31 -22.91 4.83
C LYS A 140 -10.29 -24.09 3.83
N ASN A 141 -9.94 -25.31 4.27
CA ASN A 141 -9.70 -26.53 3.46
C ASN A 141 -8.25 -26.84 3.01
N HIS A 142 -7.22 -26.37 3.70
CA HIS A 142 -5.80 -26.67 3.41
C HIS A 142 -5.30 -26.22 2.02
N LYS A 143 -6.13 -25.52 1.23
CA LYS A 143 -5.69 -24.89 -0.01
C LYS A 143 -4.93 -23.63 0.34
N THR A 144 -3.91 -23.29 -0.44
CA THR A 144 -3.22 -22.02 -0.29
C THR A 144 -3.79 -21.03 -1.30
N THR A 145 -4.15 -19.83 -0.84
CA THR A 145 -4.50 -18.74 -1.77
C THR A 145 -3.26 -17.91 -2.02
N ARG A 146 -2.87 -17.81 -3.29
CA ARG A 146 -1.78 -16.94 -3.72
C ARG A 146 -2.32 -15.54 -3.95
N CYS A 147 -1.81 -14.60 -3.19
CA CYS A 147 -2.07 -13.18 -3.37
C CYS A 147 -0.86 -12.53 -4.04
N LYS A 148 -1.13 -11.60 -4.98
CA LYS A 148 -0.11 -10.89 -5.75
C LYS A 148 -0.44 -9.39 -5.67
N PRO A 149 0.21 -8.63 -4.77
CA PRO A 149 0.08 -7.18 -4.79
C PRO A 149 0.69 -6.64 -6.09
N ASP A 150 0.16 -5.53 -6.60
CA ASP A 150 0.72 -4.89 -7.80
C ASP A 150 2.06 -4.23 -7.52
N TRP A 151 2.26 -3.79 -6.28
CA TRP A 151 3.45 -3.09 -5.81
C TRP A 151 3.93 -3.70 -4.51
N TYR A 152 5.24 -3.63 -4.31
CA TYR A 152 5.83 -3.83 -3.01
C TYR A 152 7.07 -2.97 -2.83
N CYS A 153 7.32 -2.58 -1.58
CA CYS A 153 8.59 -2.02 -1.18
C CYS A 153 9.28 -2.99 -0.24
N CYS A 154 10.58 -3.21 -0.46
CA CYS A 154 11.38 -4.07 0.39
C CYS A 154 12.78 -3.50 0.59
N GLN A 155 13.43 -3.95 1.65
CA GLN A 155 14.83 -3.70 1.94
C GLN A 155 15.62 -5.00 1.76
N SER A 156 16.73 -4.97 1.01
CA SER A 156 17.67 -6.09 0.95
C SER A 156 18.41 -6.25 2.27
N ARG A 157 18.86 -7.46 2.56
CA ARG A 157 19.79 -7.78 3.64
C ARG A 157 21.17 -7.98 3.05
N ILE A 158 22.16 -7.22 3.55
CA ILE A 158 23.55 -7.28 3.07
C ILE A 158 24.21 -8.64 3.39
N ASP A 159 23.73 -9.34 4.42
CA ASP A 159 24.39 -10.52 5.01
C ASP A 159 23.84 -11.87 4.54
N GLU A 160 22.80 -11.91 3.70
CA GLU A 160 22.20 -13.16 3.23
C GLU A 160 22.57 -13.47 1.76
N GLU A 161 23.04 -14.70 1.52
CA GLU A 161 23.44 -15.18 0.18
C GLU A 161 22.24 -15.43 -0.75
N ASP A 162 21.04 -15.67 -0.22
CA ASP A 162 19.82 -15.91 -1.01
C ASP A 162 18.99 -14.63 -1.16
N PRO A 163 18.91 -14.04 -2.38
CA PRO A 163 18.13 -12.82 -2.66
C PRO A 163 16.63 -12.94 -2.35
N ALA A 164 16.08 -14.16 -2.31
CA ALA A 164 14.66 -14.39 -2.09
C ALA A 164 14.29 -14.40 -0.60
N THR A 165 15.19 -14.85 0.29
CA THR A 165 14.99 -14.79 1.74
C THR A 165 15.49 -13.49 2.35
N SER A 166 16.41 -12.81 1.66
CA SER A 166 17.10 -11.61 2.15
C SER A 166 16.25 -10.33 2.11
N ARG A 167 14.96 -10.39 1.78
CA ARG A 167 14.13 -9.18 1.62
C ARG A 167 13.19 -8.97 2.80
N ILE A 168 13.33 -7.84 3.47
CA ILE A 168 12.38 -7.35 4.48
C ILE A 168 11.29 -6.57 3.76
N MET A 169 10.05 -7.03 3.86
CA MET A 169 8.90 -6.31 3.31
C MET A 169 8.60 -5.07 4.15
N LEU A 170 8.42 -3.92 3.49
CA LEU A 170 8.13 -2.65 4.16
C LEU A 170 6.67 -2.25 3.97
N LEU A 171 6.18 -2.28 2.73
CA LEU A 171 4.79 -1.98 2.41
C LEU A 171 4.32 -2.69 1.14
N TYR A 172 3.00 -2.71 0.95
CA TYR A 172 2.35 -3.17 -0.27
C TYR A 172 1.55 -2.07 -0.93
N GLY A 173 1.38 -2.17 -2.24
CA GLY A 173 0.46 -1.32 -2.96
C GLY A 173 -0.34 -2.05 -4.03
N ASP A 174 -1.40 -1.39 -4.47
CA ASP A 174 -2.31 -1.89 -5.50
C ASP A 174 -2.54 -0.82 -6.56
N THR A 175 -2.71 -1.21 -7.83
CA THR A 175 -3.09 -0.28 -8.89
C THR A 175 -4.57 -0.46 -9.20
N LYS A 176 -5.30 0.64 -9.28
CA LYS A 176 -6.70 0.63 -9.70
C LYS A 176 -6.97 1.78 -10.67
N PRO A 177 -7.76 1.60 -11.72
CA PRO A 177 -8.29 2.75 -12.44
C PRO A 177 -9.27 3.51 -11.55
N SER A 178 -9.37 4.83 -11.70
CA SER A 178 -10.30 5.72 -11.00
C SER A 178 -11.77 5.34 -11.21
N SER A 179 -12.08 4.69 -12.33
CA SER A 179 -13.39 4.06 -12.59
C SER A 179 -13.70 2.85 -11.70
N LYS A 180 -12.69 2.32 -10.98
CA LYS A 180 -12.84 1.21 -10.05
C LYS A 180 -12.62 1.56 -8.59
N PHE A 181 -11.91 2.63 -8.29
CA PHE A 181 -11.64 3.01 -6.92
C PHE A 181 -11.38 4.51 -6.89
N LYS A 182 -12.01 5.18 -5.92
CA LYS A 182 -11.66 6.54 -5.52
C LYS A 182 -11.63 6.59 -4.00
N GLY A 183 -10.73 7.37 -3.42
CA GLY A 183 -10.64 7.53 -1.96
C GLY A 183 -11.96 8.02 -1.38
N MET A 184 -12.59 9.00 -2.04
CA MET A 184 -13.90 9.53 -1.62
C MET A 184 -15.03 8.49 -1.61
N TRP A 185 -14.89 7.36 -2.33
CA TRP A 185 -15.90 6.31 -2.33
C TRP A 185 -15.95 5.51 -1.03
N VAL A 186 -14.91 5.58 -0.19
CA VAL A 186 -14.89 4.94 1.13
C VAL A 186 -16.03 5.47 2.01
N GLU A 187 -16.35 6.76 1.88
CA GLU A 187 -17.39 7.47 2.62
C GLU A 187 -18.63 7.78 1.76
N SER A 188 -18.75 7.17 0.57
CA SER A 188 -19.90 7.43 -0.32
C SER A 188 -21.21 6.89 0.25
N GLU A 189 -22.26 7.69 0.13
CA GLU A 189 -23.65 7.27 0.41
C GLU A 189 -24.15 6.25 -0.63
N THR A 190 -23.52 6.19 -1.81
CA THR A 190 -23.88 5.24 -2.85
C THR A 190 -23.32 3.86 -2.51
N VAL A 191 -24.19 2.93 -2.10
CA VAL A 191 -23.83 1.53 -1.76
C VAL A 191 -22.92 0.88 -2.80
N LYS A 192 -23.15 1.12 -4.09
CA LYS A 192 -22.32 0.56 -5.17
C LYS A 192 -20.87 1.04 -5.10
N GLU A 193 -20.66 2.35 -4.91
CA GLU A 193 -19.33 2.96 -4.83
C GLU A 193 -18.62 2.51 -3.56
N GLN A 194 -19.34 2.53 -2.43
CA GLN A 194 -18.86 2.06 -1.15
C GLN A 194 -18.41 0.60 -1.23
N VAL A 195 -19.26 -0.33 -1.69
CA VAL A 195 -18.90 -1.75 -1.86
C VAL A 195 -17.65 -1.91 -2.74
N GLN A 196 -17.48 -1.07 -3.75
CA GLN A 196 -16.34 -1.14 -4.65
C GLN A 196 -15.04 -0.63 -4.01
N ALA A 197 -15.13 0.46 -3.22
CA ALA A 197 -14.03 0.96 -2.42
C ALA A 197 -13.59 -0.09 -1.38
N TRP A 198 -14.56 -0.64 -0.66
CA TRP A 198 -14.34 -1.66 0.37
C TRP A 198 -13.62 -2.89 -0.16
N ARG A 199 -13.99 -3.42 -1.33
CA ARG A 199 -13.25 -4.55 -1.93
C ARG A 199 -11.78 -4.25 -2.21
N SER A 200 -11.47 -3.03 -2.61
CA SER A 200 -10.08 -2.63 -2.88
C SER A 200 -9.29 -2.51 -1.57
N LEU A 201 -9.92 -1.94 -0.53
CA LEU A 201 -9.34 -1.91 0.81
C LEU A 201 -9.16 -3.34 1.37
N GLU A 202 -10.16 -4.21 1.25
CA GLU A 202 -10.10 -5.60 1.72
C GLU A 202 -8.93 -6.36 1.10
N GLN A 203 -8.72 -6.16 -0.20
CA GLN A 203 -7.61 -6.77 -0.92
C GLN A 203 -6.26 -6.35 -0.32
N LEU A 204 -6.09 -5.07 -0.05
CA LEU A 204 -4.83 -4.53 0.46
C LEU A 204 -4.63 -4.83 1.96
N THR A 205 -5.68 -4.71 2.79
CA THR A 205 -5.67 -5.13 4.20
C THR A 205 -5.25 -6.58 4.34
N LYS A 206 -5.73 -7.44 3.44
CA LYS A 206 -5.33 -8.85 3.41
C LYS A 206 -3.83 -9.01 3.20
N TYR A 207 -3.21 -8.22 2.32
CA TYR A 207 -1.75 -8.28 2.09
C TYR A 207 -0.98 -7.76 3.29
N MET A 208 -1.38 -6.61 3.82
CA MET A 208 -0.76 -5.97 4.97
C MET A 208 -0.83 -6.87 6.21
N ASN A 209 -2.01 -7.41 6.53
CA ASN A 209 -2.21 -8.31 7.65
C ASN A 209 -1.37 -9.59 7.53
N ALA A 210 -1.27 -10.17 6.33
CA ALA A 210 -0.51 -11.40 6.08
C ALA A 210 0.98 -11.28 6.43
N LYS A 211 1.52 -10.07 6.31
CA LYS A 211 2.93 -9.77 6.58
C LYS A 211 3.13 -8.86 7.78
N ASN A 212 2.07 -8.61 8.55
CA ASN A 212 2.05 -7.67 9.66
C ASN A 212 2.60 -6.28 9.28
N LEU A 213 2.36 -5.81 8.05
CA LEU A 213 2.79 -4.49 7.61
C LEU A 213 1.80 -3.42 8.04
N GLN A 214 2.34 -2.27 8.44
CA GLN A 214 1.55 -1.14 8.93
C GLN A 214 1.08 -0.22 7.79
N TYR A 215 1.86 -0.10 6.72
CA TYR A 215 1.61 0.89 5.66
C TYR A 215 1.29 0.22 4.33
N GLY A 216 0.45 0.89 3.54
CA GLY A 216 0.14 0.48 2.18
C GLY A 216 -0.48 1.61 1.38
N PHE A 217 -0.65 1.41 0.08
CA PHE A 217 -1.27 2.41 -0.78
C PHE A 217 -2.07 1.81 -1.94
N ILE A 218 -3.05 2.57 -2.43
CA ILE A 218 -3.73 2.30 -3.70
C ILE A 218 -3.45 3.49 -4.61
N ILE A 219 -2.90 3.23 -5.79
CA ILE A 219 -2.60 4.26 -6.77
C ILE A 219 -3.54 4.15 -7.97
N THR A 220 -4.03 5.30 -8.43
CA THR A 220 -4.94 5.42 -9.55
C THR A 220 -4.49 6.50 -10.54
N ASP A 221 -5.19 6.64 -11.65
CA ASP A 221 -4.98 7.73 -12.61
C ASP A 221 -5.46 9.10 -12.11
N GLU A 222 -6.17 9.18 -10.97
CA GLU A 222 -6.68 10.45 -10.41
C GLU A 222 -6.09 10.79 -9.04
N GLU A 223 -5.59 9.81 -8.30
CA GLU A 223 -5.14 10.00 -6.91
C GLU A 223 -4.24 8.84 -6.44
N LEU A 224 -3.46 9.13 -5.40
CA LEU A 224 -2.84 8.17 -4.51
C LEU A 224 -3.62 8.15 -3.19
N VAL A 225 -4.06 6.96 -2.75
CA VAL A 225 -4.66 6.76 -1.43
C VAL A 225 -3.69 5.99 -0.55
N VAL A 226 -3.14 6.66 0.46
CA VAL A 226 -2.25 6.04 1.46
C VAL A 226 -3.03 5.53 2.65
N LEU A 227 -2.53 4.48 3.26
CA LEU A 227 -3.21 3.71 4.30
C LEU A 227 -2.26 3.41 5.45
N ARG A 228 -2.78 3.51 6.67
CA ARG A 228 -2.15 3.01 7.90
C ARG A 228 -3.10 2.01 8.55
N LEU A 229 -2.62 0.78 8.72
CA LEU A 229 -3.35 -0.32 9.36
C LEU A 229 -2.99 -0.37 10.84
N SER A 230 -4.03 -0.41 11.67
CA SER A 230 -3.95 -0.66 13.10
C SER A 230 -4.68 -1.95 13.44
N LYS A 231 -4.19 -2.69 14.43
CA LYS A 231 -4.85 -3.86 15.00
C LYS A 231 -5.26 -3.53 16.42
N ARG A 232 -6.53 -3.67 16.75
CA ARG A 232 -7.01 -3.51 18.13
C ARG A 232 -7.70 -4.80 18.60
N PRO A 233 -7.58 -5.17 19.88
CA PRO A 233 -8.46 -6.19 20.44
C PRO A 233 -9.91 -5.79 20.19
N ARG A 234 -10.69 -6.72 19.67
CA ARG A 234 -12.12 -6.51 19.39
C ARG A 234 -12.88 -6.50 20.70
N ASP A 235 -13.63 -5.43 20.94
CA ASP A 235 -14.54 -5.37 22.07
C ASP A 235 -15.83 -6.13 21.73
N ILE A 236 -15.99 -7.32 22.31
CA ILE A 236 -17.18 -8.16 22.13
C ILE A 236 -18.45 -7.42 22.59
N SER A 237 -18.33 -6.46 23.51
CA SER A 237 -19.46 -5.67 23.99
C SER A 237 -19.95 -4.65 22.95
N GLU A 238 -19.05 -4.00 22.20
CA GLU A 238 -19.40 -3.11 21.07
C GLU A 238 -20.21 -3.88 20.00
N ILE A 239 -19.79 -5.11 19.72
CA ILE A 239 -20.47 -6.02 18.78
C ILE A 239 -21.89 -6.34 19.24
N ARG A 240 -22.05 -6.73 20.51
CA ARG A 240 -23.38 -7.05 21.04
C ARG A 240 -24.32 -5.85 21.02
N GLN A 241 -23.79 -4.65 21.22
CA GLN A 241 -24.59 -3.41 21.15
C GLN A 241 -24.97 -3.06 19.72
N SER A 242 -24.06 -3.17 18.75
CA SER A 242 -24.36 -2.88 17.34
C SER A 242 -25.39 -3.85 16.77
N TYR A 243 -25.27 -5.15 17.06
CA TYR A 243 -26.25 -6.16 16.65
C TYR A 243 -27.58 -6.05 17.41
N GLY A 244 -27.55 -5.67 18.69
CA GLY A 244 -28.77 -5.47 19.49
C GLY A 244 -29.61 -4.28 19.02
N GLN A 245 -28.96 -3.18 18.61
CA GLN A 245 -29.65 -1.98 18.11
C GLN A 245 -30.14 -2.15 16.68
N SER A 246 -29.39 -2.80 15.78
CA SER A 246 -29.81 -3.02 14.40
C SER A 246 -31.02 -3.97 14.31
N PHE A 247 -31.07 -5.02 15.13
CA PHE A 247 -32.25 -5.90 15.20
C PHE A 247 -33.47 -5.22 15.82
N ALA A 248 -33.29 -4.41 16.87
CA ALA A 248 -34.40 -3.68 17.48
C ALA A 248 -34.96 -2.59 16.54
N GLN A 249 -34.10 -1.90 15.78
CA GLN A 249 -34.51 -0.92 14.77
C GLN A 249 -35.10 -1.57 13.51
N GLN A 250 -34.60 -2.72 13.06
CA GLN A 250 -35.22 -3.44 11.95
C GLN A 250 -36.56 -4.08 12.36
N ALA A 251 -36.69 -4.58 13.59
CA ALA A 251 -37.95 -5.09 14.12
C ALA A 251 -39.02 -3.99 14.31
N SER A 252 -38.59 -2.76 14.65
CA SER A 252 -39.50 -1.60 14.73
C SER A 252 -39.86 -1.04 13.35
N GLN A 253 -38.96 -1.12 12.36
CA GLN A 253 -39.27 -0.72 10.98
C GLN A 253 -40.11 -1.75 10.21
N THR A 254 -39.99 -3.05 10.51
CA THR A 254 -40.82 -4.10 9.89
C THR A 254 -42.23 -4.20 10.48
N SER A 255 -42.49 -3.56 11.62
CA SER A 255 -43.81 -3.51 12.24
C SER A 255 -44.68 -2.32 11.78
N GLY A 256 -44.17 -1.43 10.92
CA GLY A 256 -44.93 -0.28 10.43
C GLY A 256 -44.61 0.13 8.99
N SER A 257 -45.60 -0.06 8.11
CA SER A 257 -45.80 0.69 6.85
C SER A 257 -45.06 0.23 5.58
N GLU A 258 -45.79 0.36 4.46
CA GLU A 258 -45.49 0.11 3.04
C GLU A 258 -45.43 -1.34 2.51
N TYR A 259 -44.71 -2.30 3.11
CA TYR A 259 -44.55 -3.62 2.46
C TYR A 259 -45.84 -4.48 2.49
N SER A 260 -46.67 -4.34 3.52
CA SER A 260 -47.96 -5.05 3.64
C SER A 260 -49.07 -4.45 2.77
N GLN A 261 -48.98 -3.16 2.38
CA GLN A 261 -49.92 -2.56 1.44
C GLN A 261 -49.66 -3.02 0.00
N LEU A 262 -48.39 -3.20 -0.39
CA LEU A 262 -48.02 -3.69 -1.72
C LEU A 262 -48.42 -5.16 -1.97
N ILE A 263 -48.51 -6.00 -0.93
CA ILE A 263 -48.99 -7.39 -1.05
C ILE A 263 -50.52 -7.49 -1.01
N ALA A 264 -51.21 -6.54 -0.37
CA ALA A 264 -52.66 -6.49 -0.34
C ALA A 264 -53.27 -6.02 -1.68
N GLU A 265 -52.62 -5.07 -2.37
CA GLU A 265 -53.08 -4.60 -3.69
C GLU A 265 -52.90 -5.63 -4.81
N ASP A 266 -51.89 -6.51 -4.70
CA ASP A 266 -51.63 -7.56 -5.70
C ASP A 266 -52.59 -8.77 -5.56
N ARG A 267 -53.27 -8.91 -4.42
CA ARG A 267 -54.27 -9.96 -4.18
C ARG A 267 -55.70 -9.58 -4.57
N ALA A 268 -55.97 -8.30 -4.85
CA ALA A 268 -57.28 -7.82 -5.28
C ALA A 268 -57.47 -7.83 -6.82
N ARG A 269 -56.45 -8.19 -7.61
CA ARG A 269 -56.54 -8.29 -9.07
C ARG A 269 -56.41 -9.75 -9.55
N SER A 270 -57.55 -10.41 -9.64
CA SER A 270 -57.82 -11.50 -10.61
C SER A 270 -59.35 -11.68 -10.68
N PRO A 271 -59.97 -12.11 -11.80
CA PRO A 271 -59.38 -12.87 -12.91
C PRO A 271 -59.81 -12.38 -14.31
N ALA A 272 -59.36 -13.13 -15.33
CA ALA A 272 -59.83 -13.18 -16.72
C ALA A 272 -59.27 -12.12 -17.70
N THR A 273 -58.27 -12.54 -18.50
CA THR A 273 -58.47 -12.79 -19.93
C THR A 273 -57.28 -13.58 -20.46
N LEU A 274 -57.60 -14.70 -21.10
CA LEU A 274 -56.70 -15.50 -21.92
C LEU A 274 -56.32 -14.68 -23.18
N ASP A 275 -55.14 -15.02 -23.71
CA ASP A 275 -54.60 -14.69 -25.03
C ASP A 275 -53.76 -13.42 -25.22
N GLN A 276 -52.56 -13.69 -25.78
CA GLN A 276 -51.62 -12.81 -26.50
C GLN A 276 -50.70 -11.87 -25.69
N ALA A 277 -49.44 -12.31 -25.50
CA ALA A 277 -48.23 -11.70 -26.06
C ALA A 277 -46.97 -12.06 -25.23
N ASP A 278 -46.29 -13.12 -25.66
CA ASP A 278 -44.94 -13.47 -25.23
C ASP A 278 -43.90 -12.58 -25.94
N ALA A 279 -43.13 -11.79 -25.18
CA ALA A 279 -41.72 -11.46 -25.46
C ALA A 279 -41.07 -10.49 -24.45
N ASN A 280 -41.83 -9.64 -23.74
CA ASN A 280 -41.24 -8.48 -23.04
C ASN A 280 -41.12 -8.58 -21.50
N SER A 281 -41.56 -9.67 -20.87
CA SER A 281 -41.60 -9.79 -19.40
C SER A 281 -40.30 -10.32 -18.76
N ASN A 282 -39.38 -10.87 -19.55
CA ASN A 282 -38.14 -11.48 -19.04
C ASN A 282 -37.03 -10.47 -18.72
N ALA A 283 -37.05 -9.27 -19.31
CA ALA A 283 -36.03 -8.24 -19.05
C ALA A 283 -36.18 -7.60 -17.67
N SER A 284 -37.41 -7.33 -17.24
CA SER A 284 -37.70 -6.72 -15.93
C SER A 284 -37.50 -7.70 -14.77
N ARG A 285 -37.88 -8.98 -14.94
CA ARG A 285 -37.59 -10.03 -13.94
C ARG A 285 -36.09 -10.31 -13.77
N ARG A 286 -35.27 -10.17 -14.83
CA ARG A 286 -33.80 -10.28 -14.74
C ARG A 286 -33.16 -9.12 -13.98
N LYS A 287 -33.67 -7.89 -14.12
CA LYS A 287 -33.17 -6.74 -13.34
C LYS A 287 -33.52 -6.85 -11.85
N GLN A 288 -34.74 -7.23 -11.49
CA GLN A 288 -35.14 -7.38 -10.08
C GLN A 288 -34.42 -8.55 -9.36
N ARG A 289 -34.17 -9.67 -10.05
CA ARG A 289 -33.37 -10.79 -9.49
C ARG A 289 -31.88 -10.45 -9.32
N SER A 290 -31.33 -9.54 -10.13
CA SER A 290 -29.95 -9.08 -9.98
C SER A 290 -29.78 -8.11 -8.81
N ILE A 291 -30.76 -7.22 -8.58
CA ILE A 291 -30.72 -6.26 -7.46
C ILE A 291 -30.90 -6.98 -6.12
N SER A 292 -31.86 -7.91 -6.01
CA SER A 292 -32.08 -8.72 -4.79
C SER A 292 -30.91 -9.65 -4.41
N LYS A 293 -30.12 -10.09 -5.39
CA LYS A 293 -28.85 -10.81 -5.13
C LYS A 293 -27.71 -9.88 -4.73
N LEU A 294 -27.71 -8.63 -5.20
CA LEU A 294 -26.74 -7.61 -4.78
C LEU A 294 -27.04 -7.12 -3.37
N THR A 295 -28.30 -6.95 -2.98
CA THR A 295 -28.68 -6.53 -1.63
C THR A 295 -28.51 -7.63 -0.58
N ARG A 296 -28.80 -8.90 -0.89
CA ARG A 296 -28.47 -10.03 0.02
C ARG A 296 -26.98 -10.35 0.12
N LYS A 297 -26.14 -9.91 -0.83
CA LYS A 297 -24.67 -9.98 -0.70
C LYS A 297 -24.05 -8.70 -0.13
N ALA A 298 -24.82 -7.62 -0.04
CA ALA A 298 -24.41 -6.34 0.54
C ALA A 298 -24.88 -6.20 1.99
N SER A 299 -25.69 -7.11 2.53
CA SER A 299 -25.81 -7.26 3.97
C SER A 299 -24.44 -7.72 4.49
N HIS A 300 -23.72 -6.76 5.04
CA HIS A 300 -22.40 -6.90 5.66
C HIS A 300 -22.37 -8.01 6.74
N ASP A 301 -23.54 -8.43 7.22
CA ASP A 301 -23.72 -9.38 8.33
C ASP A 301 -23.27 -10.82 8.04
N ASP A 302 -23.33 -11.33 6.80
CA ASP A 302 -23.09 -12.76 6.53
C ASP A 302 -21.60 -13.14 6.36
N TYR A 303 -20.69 -12.17 6.52
CA TYR A 303 -19.26 -12.34 6.21
C TYR A 303 -18.32 -11.90 7.33
N VAL A 304 -18.83 -11.36 8.44
CA VAL A 304 -18.00 -11.11 9.62
C VAL A 304 -17.66 -12.46 10.23
N ASP A 305 -16.38 -12.85 10.13
CA ASP A 305 -15.90 -13.99 10.89
C ASP A 305 -15.94 -13.58 12.38
N ASP A 306 -17.06 -13.90 13.04
CA ASP A 306 -17.34 -13.60 14.45
C ASP A 306 -16.30 -14.21 15.41
N GLN A 307 -15.45 -15.10 14.91
CA GLN A 307 -14.35 -15.68 15.67
C GLN A 307 -13.10 -14.79 15.69
N ARG A 308 -13.04 -13.72 14.87
CA ARG A 308 -11.92 -12.77 14.94
C ARG A 308 -11.93 -12.08 16.29
N THR A 309 -10.81 -12.10 17.00
CA THR A 309 -10.59 -11.38 18.27
C THR A 309 -9.90 -10.04 18.08
N ILE A 310 -9.55 -9.69 16.84
CA ILE A 310 -8.80 -8.50 16.47
C ILE A 310 -9.59 -7.76 15.40
N ASP A 311 -9.85 -6.49 15.66
CA ASP A 311 -10.35 -5.55 14.65
C ASP A 311 -9.19 -4.89 13.92
N MET A 312 -9.37 -4.72 12.62
CA MET A 312 -8.46 -3.97 11.77
C MET A 312 -9.06 -2.62 11.41
N VAL A 313 -8.38 -1.56 11.83
CA VAL A 313 -8.77 -0.18 11.53
C VAL A 313 -7.82 0.35 10.49
N ILE A 314 -8.36 0.89 9.40
CA ILE A 314 -7.59 1.60 8.39
C ILE A 314 -7.80 3.10 8.57
N GLU A 315 -6.69 3.80 8.71
CA GLU A 315 -6.63 5.25 8.50
C GLU A 315 -6.22 5.51 7.06
N TRP A 316 -6.89 6.43 6.36
CA TRP A 316 -6.63 6.67 4.94
C TRP A 316 -6.55 8.16 4.58
N ARG A 317 -5.72 8.49 3.58
CA ARG A 317 -5.62 9.85 3.01
C ARG A 317 -5.51 9.78 1.50
N SER A 318 -6.34 10.56 0.81
CA SER A 318 -6.27 10.77 -0.64
C SER A 318 -5.37 11.96 -0.99
N ILE A 319 -4.55 11.77 -2.02
CA ILE A 319 -3.61 12.74 -2.58
C ILE A 319 -3.89 12.85 -4.08
N PRO A 320 -4.42 13.98 -4.59
CA PRO A 320 -4.74 14.12 -6.01
C PRO A 320 -3.51 13.96 -6.90
N TRP A 321 -3.69 13.33 -8.06
CA TRP A 321 -2.63 13.08 -9.04
C TRP A 321 -1.99 14.37 -9.57
N ASP A 322 -2.84 15.39 -9.75
CA ASP A 322 -2.49 16.66 -10.39
C ASP A 322 -1.86 17.67 -9.41
N GLU A 323 -1.65 17.30 -8.13
CA GLU A 323 -0.94 18.14 -7.14
C GLU A 323 0.56 18.20 -7.41
N TYR A 324 1.15 19.39 -7.32
CA TYR A 324 2.58 19.63 -7.52
C TYR A 324 3.09 20.88 -6.80
N GLY A 325 4.40 20.95 -6.59
CA GLY A 325 5.08 22.07 -5.96
C GLY A 325 5.33 21.88 -4.46
N ILE A 326 6.26 22.69 -3.93
CA ILE A 326 6.80 22.61 -2.56
C ILE A 326 5.79 22.87 -1.43
N HIS A 327 4.58 23.32 -1.77
CA HIS A 327 3.52 23.62 -0.81
C HIS A 327 2.37 22.62 -0.89
N SER A 328 2.54 21.55 -1.67
CA SER A 328 1.53 20.52 -1.88
C SER A 328 2.05 19.14 -1.50
N MET A 329 1.14 18.26 -1.07
CA MET A 329 1.42 16.83 -0.98
C MET A 329 1.29 16.24 -2.38
N THR A 330 2.41 15.85 -2.97
CA THR A 330 2.43 15.21 -4.29
C THR A 330 2.48 13.68 -4.15
N VAL A 331 2.10 12.97 -5.20
CA VAL A 331 2.17 11.49 -5.23
C VAL A 331 3.59 10.99 -4.90
N ASN A 332 4.62 11.57 -5.52
CA ASN A 332 6.00 11.13 -5.32
C ASN A 332 6.49 11.44 -3.90
N LEU A 333 6.24 12.64 -3.38
CA LEU A 333 6.58 12.98 -2.00
C LEU A 333 5.93 12.01 -1.02
N VAL A 334 4.64 11.76 -1.18
CA VAL A 334 3.89 10.91 -0.26
C VAL A 334 4.31 9.44 -0.33
N LEU A 335 4.58 8.90 -1.53
CA LEU A 335 5.12 7.54 -1.68
C LEU A 335 6.48 7.41 -0.97
N TRP A 336 7.38 8.37 -1.18
CA TRP A 336 8.69 8.37 -0.52
C TRP A 336 8.53 8.44 1.00
N VAL A 337 7.70 9.36 1.52
CA VAL A 337 7.40 9.50 2.95
C VAL A 337 6.86 8.19 3.53
N LEU A 338 5.92 7.53 2.84
CA LEU A 338 5.33 6.29 3.32
C LEU A 338 6.38 5.18 3.47
N ILE A 339 7.36 5.11 2.56
CA ILE A 339 8.50 4.20 2.65
C ILE A 339 9.39 4.57 3.84
N MET A 340 9.67 5.86 4.06
CA MET A 340 10.44 6.31 5.23
C MET A 340 9.76 5.92 6.55
N LEU A 341 8.43 6.05 6.64
CA LEU A 341 7.65 5.61 7.80
C LEU A 341 7.71 4.08 7.98
N ALA A 342 7.63 3.33 6.88
CA ALA A 342 7.74 1.87 6.91
C ALA A 342 9.16 1.39 7.29
N LEU A 343 10.21 2.13 6.95
CA LEU A 343 11.57 1.84 7.42
C LEU A 343 11.73 2.08 8.93
N GLU A 344 11.01 3.05 9.48
CA GLU A 344 11.01 3.34 10.90
C GLU A 344 10.30 2.21 11.69
N LYS A 345 9.16 1.71 11.17
CA LYS A 345 8.37 0.63 11.77
C LYS A 345 7.83 -0.32 10.68
N PRO A 346 8.62 -1.33 10.25
CA PRO A 346 8.23 -2.20 9.12
C PRO A 346 7.14 -3.20 9.49
N VAL A 347 7.11 -3.63 10.74
CA VAL A 347 6.21 -4.67 11.24
C VAL A 347 5.45 -4.14 12.44
N MET A 348 4.13 -4.40 12.47
CA MET A 348 3.31 -4.18 13.65
C MET A 348 3.69 -5.17 14.74
N GLU A 349 4.13 -4.65 15.89
CA GLU A 349 4.38 -5.44 17.08
C GLU A 349 3.05 -5.63 17.83
N GLY A 350 2.52 -6.87 17.84
CA GLY A 350 1.33 -7.21 18.63
C GLY A 350 0.01 -6.57 18.17
N ASN A 351 -0.84 -6.24 19.15
CA ASN A 351 -2.19 -5.66 18.97
C ASN A 351 -2.18 -4.16 19.30
N GLU A 352 -1.12 -3.45 18.91
CA GLU A 352 -0.95 -2.05 19.27
C GLU A 352 -1.85 -1.14 18.42
N LEU A 353 -2.59 -0.28 19.13
CA LEU A 353 -3.15 0.91 18.51
C LEU A 353 -1.99 1.78 18.05
N VAL A 354 -2.08 2.22 16.81
CA VAL A 354 -1.02 3.00 16.21
C VAL A 354 -1.10 4.41 16.77
N GLU A 355 -0.03 4.80 17.47
CA GLU A 355 0.11 6.15 18.01
C GLU A 355 -0.01 7.21 16.90
N PRO A 356 -0.47 8.44 17.22
CA PRO A 356 -0.43 9.55 16.28
C PRO A 356 0.94 9.68 15.62
N LEU A 357 0.95 10.06 14.34
CA LEU A 357 2.16 10.17 13.52
C LEU A 357 3.25 10.98 14.23
N GLN A 358 2.84 12.08 14.88
CA GLN A 358 3.73 12.94 15.65
C GLN A 358 4.38 12.23 16.85
N SER A 359 3.65 11.34 17.53
CA SER A 359 4.23 10.55 18.64
C SER A 359 5.26 9.56 18.13
N GLN A 360 4.98 8.89 17.01
CA GLN A 360 5.91 7.91 16.43
C GLN A 360 7.22 8.55 15.96
N LEU A 361 7.13 9.75 15.40
CA LEU A 361 8.28 10.48 14.87
C LEU A 361 9.11 11.14 15.97
N ASN A 362 8.47 11.64 17.04
CA ASN A 362 9.16 12.14 18.22
C ASN A 362 9.99 11.05 18.94
N ASP A 363 9.47 9.82 19.02
CA ASP A 363 10.23 8.70 19.59
C ASP A 363 11.44 8.33 18.73
N ALA A 364 11.32 8.42 17.40
CA ALA A 364 12.45 8.24 16.49
C ALA A 364 13.52 9.32 16.72
N GLY A 365 13.11 10.57 16.94
CA GLY A 365 13.99 11.70 17.28
C GLY A 365 14.67 11.56 18.65
N ARG A 366 13.94 11.13 19.69
CA ARG A 366 14.50 10.95 21.04
C ARG A 366 15.48 9.78 21.12
N LYS A 367 15.16 8.65 20.50
CA LYS A 367 16.08 7.50 20.44
C LYS A 367 17.41 7.89 19.76
N ARG A 368 17.41 8.84 18.83
CA ARG A 368 18.63 9.39 18.20
C ARG A 368 19.51 10.14 19.20
N GLN A 369 18.94 10.99 20.06
CA GLN A 369 19.72 11.77 21.03
C GLN A 369 20.30 10.91 22.17
N SER A 370 19.56 9.92 22.67
CA SER A 370 20.03 9.09 23.79
C SER A 370 21.19 8.17 23.42
N CYS A 371 21.36 7.82 22.14
CA CYS A 371 22.45 6.94 21.70
C CYS A 371 23.79 7.67 21.45
N GLU A 372 23.83 9.00 21.39
CA GLU A 372 25.08 9.76 21.21
C GLU A 372 25.91 9.89 22.50
N VAL A 373 25.33 9.60 23.68
CA VAL A 373 25.99 9.81 24.97
C VAL A 373 26.76 8.57 25.50
N GLU A 374 26.50 7.37 24.96
CA GLU A 374 27.21 6.14 25.34
C GLU A 374 28.20 5.66 24.24
N VAL A 375 29.18 6.50 23.92
CA VAL A 375 30.46 6.02 23.35
C VAL A 375 31.54 6.18 24.42
N THR A 376 31.37 5.49 25.54
CA THR A 376 32.47 5.27 26.48
C THR A 376 33.40 4.22 25.92
N ASP A 377 34.63 4.65 25.65
CA ASP A 377 35.81 3.88 25.24
C ASP A 377 36.02 2.63 26.12
N HIS A 378 35.38 1.52 25.77
CA HIS A 378 35.66 0.21 26.33
C HIS A 378 36.73 -0.48 25.49
N ARG A 379 37.96 0.00 25.67
CA ARG A 379 39.19 -0.69 25.28
C ARG A 379 39.39 -1.93 26.17
N GLN A 380 38.52 -2.93 26.04
CA GLN A 380 38.69 -4.22 26.71
C GLN A 380 39.70 -5.09 25.96
N LYS A 381 40.73 -5.50 26.70
CA LYS A 381 41.82 -6.39 26.31
C LYS A 381 41.27 -7.71 25.75
N ARG A 382 41.60 -8.03 24.50
CA ARG A 382 41.35 -9.35 23.90
C ARG A 382 42.13 -10.43 24.64
N PRO A 383 41.53 -11.58 25.02
CA PRO A 383 42.28 -12.73 25.49
C PRO A 383 42.94 -13.46 24.31
N ARG A 384 44.19 -13.88 24.52
CA ARG A 384 44.98 -14.69 23.58
C ARG A 384 44.28 -16.05 23.36
N ARG A 385 43.81 -16.31 22.15
CA ARG A 385 43.30 -17.64 21.74
C ARG A 385 44.46 -18.54 21.31
N SER A 386 44.43 -19.77 21.80
CA SER A 386 45.43 -20.82 21.57
C SER A 386 45.39 -21.35 20.14
N LYS A 387 46.57 -21.76 19.67
CA LYS A 387 46.84 -22.34 18.37
C LYS A 387 46.07 -23.66 18.20
N ARG A 388 45.29 -23.78 17.13
CA ARG A 388 44.77 -25.06 16.62
C ARG A 388 45.32 -25.25 15.21
N ASN A 389 45.97 -26.39 15.00
CA ASN A 389 46.59 -26.80 13.75
C ASN A 389 45.53 -26.98 12.64
N HIS A 390 45.70 -26.28 11.53
CA HIS A 390 45.09 -26.63 10.25
C HIS A 390 46.19 -26.80 9.20
N LYS A 391 46.11 -27.95 8.51
CA LYS A 391 46.95 -28.36 7.39
C LYS A 391 46.73 -27.37 6.24
N SER A 392 47.83 -26.88 5.67
CA SER A 392 47.82 -26.14 4.41
C SER A 392 47.49 -27.09 3.26
N ILE A 393 46.60 -26.63 2.37
CA ILE A 393 46.55 -27.08 0.98
C ILE A 393 46.88 -25.81 0.18
N ASP A 394 48.09 -25.79 -0.38
CA ASP A 394 48.55 -24.74 -1.26
C ASP A 394 47.88 -24.90 -2.63
N TYR A 395 47.23 -23.84 -3.10
CA TYR A 395 47.05 -23.58 -4.53
C TYR A 395 47.60 -22.18 -4.80
N SER A 396 48.78 -22.15 -5.43
CA SER A 396 49.42 -20.94 -5.96
C SER A 396 48.61 -20.43 -7.15
N TYR A 397 48.20 -19.17 -7.10
CA TYR A 397 47.80 -18.40 -8.28
C TYR A 397 48.84 -17.29 -8.48
N ASP A 398 49.55 -17.37 -9.60
CA ASP A 398 50.49 -16.36 -10.06
C ASP A 398 49.75 -15.06 -10.39
N PHE A 399 50.11 -13.98 -9.69
CA PHE A 399 49.70 -12.62 -10.03
C PHE A 399 50.74 -12.03 -10.99
N ALA A 400 50.38 -11.91 -12.27
CA ALA A 400 51.05 -11.02 -13.19
C ALA A 400 50.54 -9.59 -12.95
N SER A 401 51.46 -8.69 -12.61
CA SER A 401 51.22 -7.26 -12.51
C SER A 401 50.96 -6.66 -13.89
N GLY A 402 49.76 -6.12 -14.09
CA GLY A 402 49.41 -5.30 -15.24
C GLY A 402 48.81 -3.99 -14.76
N ASP A 403 49.56 -2.91 -14.93
CA ASP A 403 49.07 -1.53 -14.93
C ASP A 403 47.86 -1.42 -15.87
N ASN A 404 46.78 -0.80 -15.40
CA ASN A 404 45.90 0.03 -16.22
C ASN A 404 45.05 0.91 -15.33
N SER A 405 45.41 2.19 -15.32
CA SER A 405 44.54 3.30 -15.01
C SER A 405 43.41 3.34 -16.04
N ASP A 406 42.17 3.06 -15.63
CA ASP A 406 41.00 3.56 -16.35
C ASP A 406 39.78 3.68 -15.44
N VAL A 407 39.08 4.79 -15.67
CA VAL A 407 37.95 5.33 -14.94
C VAL A 407 36.72 4.42 -15.11
N LEU A 408 36.24 3.84 -14.01
CA LEU A 408 34.95 3.13 -14.00
C LEU A 408 33.79 4.13 -13.82
N VAL A 409 33.18 4.49 -14.95
CA VAL A 409 31.76 4.89 -15.00
C VAL A 409 30.94 3.61 -14.98
N SER A 410 30.21 3.34 -13.91
CA SER A 410 29.33 2.17 -13.83
C SER A 410 28.13 2.36 -14.77
N SER A 411 28.06 1.52 -15.79
CA SER A 411 26.93 1.42 -16.71
C SER A 411 25.70 0.83 -16.00
N PHE A 412 24.60 1.57 -16.00
CA PHE A 412 23.25 1.03 -15.80
C PHE A 412 22.96 0.00 -16.89
N GLN A 413 22.91 -1.29 -16.53
CA GLN A 413 22.39 -2.33 -17.41
C GLN A 413 20.87 -2.31 -17.37
N THR A 414 20.29 -1.75 -18.43
CA THR A 414 18.86 -1.82 -18.74
C THR A 414 18.47 -3.29 -18.95
N ARG A 415 17.63 -3.85 -18.07
CA ARG A 415 16.90 -5.10 -18.36
C ARG A 415 15.79 -4.77 -19.37
N ALA A 416 15.85 -5.40 -20.53
CA ALA A 416 14.86 -5.30 -21.61
C ALA A 416 13.78 -6.39 -21.48
#